data_AF-A0A3C0QQF4-F1
#
_entry.id   AF-A0A3C0QQF4-F1
#
_cell.length_a   1.000
_cell.length_b   1.000
_cell.length_c   1.000
_cell.angle_alpha   90.00
_cell.angle_beta   90.00
_cell.angle_gamma   90.00
#
_symmetry.space_group_name_H-M   'P 1'
#
loop_
_entity.id
_entity.type
_entity.pdbx_description
1 polymer ?
#
loop_
_entity_poly.entity_id
_entity_poly.type
_entity_poly.pdbx_seq_one_letter_code
_entity_poly.pdbx_strand_id
1 'polypeptide(L)'
;MDEEKAAVVRRIYELYLSGLGVRKIAVIFNEEHIPSPTGKLWNNITVKKILKQEKYMGDIRWQKTYSIFMGEQWKINHGEADSFYIENAHPAIIDRETFYLAQQIREEAAEKAKPKSETKKELFQGKIKCTCGRSYYRVKAKTDYWQCIGRCDLVNPCKNHIFYTHEIETAWNRFCTKLRTHADEILTPVLIQLEMMENAVKGAEIDNLQSQADEIRQRRYMLCKLCAENCIDREKFLIAESELDAELNAVTTQIEKVSSFADDTAEQVETVYKAVSTMPPERLVNMILDHATVDGKNITFYLIGGLYFREEL
;
A
#
# COMPACT_ATOMS: atom_id res chain seq x y z
N MET A 1 5.06 32.09 27.40
CA MET A 1 5.74 31.94 26.09
C MET A 1 7.21 31.71 26.39
N ASP A 2 7.82 30.69 25.80
CA ASP A 2 9.24 30.37 25.98
C ASP A 2 10.03 31.08 24.86
N GLU A 3 10.76 32.12 25.23
CA GLU A 3 11.37 33.05 24.27
C GLU A 3 12.50 32.40 23.46
N GLU A 4 13.25 31.46 24.06
CA GLU A 4 14.29 30.72 23.36
C GLU A 4 13.69 29.85 22.24
N LYS A 5 12.59 29.17 22.53
CA LYS A 5 11.85 28.37 21.53
C LYS A 5 11.22 29.26 20.46
N ALA A 6 10.73 30.44 20.83
CA ALA A 6 10.18 31.40 19.89
C ALA A 6 11.24 31.95 18.92
N ALA A 7 12.45 32.25 19.41
CA ALA A 7 13.57 32.72 18.60
C ALA A 7 13.97 31.67 17.54
N VAL A 8 14.01 30.38 17.90
CA VAL A 8 14.26 29.28 16.96
C VAL A 8 13.22 29.25 15.85
N VAL A 9 11.94 29.44 16.18
CA VAL A 9 10.86 29.48 15.18
C VAL A 9 11.02 30.69 14.25
N ARG A 10 11.26 31.90 14.77
CA ARG A 10 11.47 33.09 13.93
C ARG A 10 12.63 32.87 12.94
N ARG A 11 13.73 32.29 13.42
CA ARG A 11 14.90 31.97 12.59
C ARG A 11 14.60 30.93 11.50
N ILE A 12 13.73 29.95 11.76
CA ILE A 12 13.27 29.00 10.72
C ILE A 12 12.55 29.74 9.60
N TYR A 13 11.65 30.66 9.94
CA TYR A 13 10.92 31.46 8.94
C TYR A 13 11.86 32.36 8.16
N GLU A 14 12.78 33.05 8.83
CA GLU A 14 13.79 33.90 8.18
C GLU A 14 14.67 33.12 7.19
N LEU A 15 15.24 31.98 7.61
CA LEU A 15 16.06 31.14 6.74
C LEU A 15 15.24 30.55 5.57
N TYR A 16 13.97 30.24 5.81
CA TYR A 16 13.11 29.72 4.75
C TYR A 16 12.77 30.79 3.71
N LEU A 17 12.43 32.00 4.18
CA LEU A 17 12.13 33.15 3.32
C LEU A 17 13.36 33.66 2.55
N SER A 18 14.58 33.48 3.09
CA SER A 18 15.83 33.76 2.36
C SER A 18 16.15 32.72 1.27
N GLY A 19 15.32 31.69 1.10
CA GLY A 19 15.40 30.71 0.02
C GLY A 19 16.08 29.39 0.40
N LEU A 20 16.40 29.15 1.69
CA LEU A 20 16.94 27.86 2.12
C LEU A 20 15.84 26.80 2.20
N GLY A 21 16.08 25.66 1.56
CA GLY A 21 15.19 24.51 1.65
C GLY A 21 15.18 23.88 3.06
N VAL A 22 14.05 23.27 3.43
CA VAL A 22 13.84 22.66 4.76
C VAL A 22 14.90 21.63 5.18
N ARG A 23 15.56 20.96 4.22
CA ARG A 23 16.69 20.05 4.52
C ARG A 23 17.93 20.82 4.95
N LYS A 24 18.27 21.92 4.26
CA LYS A 24 19.43 22.76 4.61
C LYS A 24 19.25 23.39 5.98
N ILE A 25 18.05 23.89 6.27
CA ILE A 25 17.72 24.46 7.59
C ILE A 25 17.94 23.43 8.71
N ALA A 26 17.49 22.18 8.50
CA ALA A 26 17.71 21.11 9.47
C ALA A 26 19.20 20.79 9.68
N VAL A 27 20.01 20.82 8.62
CA VAL A 27 21.47 20.61 8.71
C VAL A 27 22.12 21.72 9.51
N ILE A 28 21.85 23.00 9.19
CA ILE A 28 22.38 24.17 9.90
C ILE A 28 22.10 24.05 11.41
N PHE A 29 20.86 23.74 11.78
CA PHE A 29 20.50 23.66 13.20
C PHE A 29 21.14 22.48 13.94
N ASN A 30 21.42 21.37 13.23
CA ASN A 30 22.16 20.25 13.80
C ASN A 30 23.65 20.58 13.97
N GLU A 31 24.25 21.29 13.01
CA GLU A 31 25.64 21.77 13.08
C GLU A 31 25.84 22.78 14.21
N GLU A 32 24.84 23.62 14.45
CA GLU A 32 24.84 24.59 15.55
C GLU A 32 24.40 23.99 16.90
N HIS A 33 24.17 22.68 16.95
CA HIS A 33 23.75 21.94 18.15
C HIS A 33 22.47 22.47 18.81
N ILE A 34 21.54 23.02 18.02
CA ILE A 34 20.25 23.49 18.51
C ILE A 34 19.32 22.29 18.69
N PRO A 35 18.76 22.04 19.89
CA PRO A 35 17.87 20.90 20.11
C PRO A 35 16.53 21.09 19.40
N SER A 36 16.00 20.03 18.78
CA SER A 36 14.65 20.07 18.21
C SER A 36 13.57 19.97 19.30
N PRO A 37 12.30 20.33 19.00
CA PRO A 37 11.21 20.23 19.98
C PRO A 37 10.97 18.82 20.55
N THR A 38 11.46 17.78 19.89
CA THR A 38 11.35 16.38 20.33
C THR A 38 12.62 15.86 21.01
N GLY A 39 13.64 16.72 21.21
CA GLY A 39 14.94 16.34 21.79
C GLY A 39 15.83 15.52 20.85
N LYS A 40 15.41 15.27 19.60
CA LYS A 40 16.19 14.57 18.58
C LYS A 40 16.88 15.54 17.63
N LEU A 41 17.70 15.04 16.71
CA LEU A 41 18.24 15.83 15.60
C LEU A 41 17.10 16.42 14.75
N TRP A 42 17.32 17.63 14.24
CA TRP A 42 16.44 18.26 13.26
C TRP A 42 16.36 17.42 12.00
N ASN A 43 15.14 17.27 11.49
CA ASN A 43 14.89 16.67 10.19
C ASN A 43 13.95 17.57 9.38
N ASN A 44 13.91 17.32 8.07
CA ASN A 44 13.07 18.08 7.14
C ASN A 44 11.57 18.01 7.49
N ILE A 45 11.10 16.93 8.09
CA ILE A 45 9.69 16.74 8.48
C ILE A 45 9.32 17.72 9.60
N THR A 46 10.17 17.86 10.61
CA THR A 46 9.97 18.77 11.74
C THR A 46 9.94 20.22 11.26
N VAL A 47 10.91 20.64 10.45
CA VAL A 47 10.94 21.99 9.88
C VAL A 47 9.69 22.25 9.02
N LYS A 48 9.30 21.29 8.17
CA LYS A 48 8.10 21.39 7.33
C LYS A 48 6.80 21.48 8.15
N LYS A 49 6.74 20.81 9.30
CA LYS A 49 5.60 20.89 10.24
C LYS A 49 5.52 22.27 10.88
N ILE A 50 6.65 22.82 11.32
CA ILE A 50 6.70 24.16 11.93
C ILE A 50 6.18 25.19 10.93
N LEU A 51 6.74 25.21 9.71
CA LEU A 51 6.32 26.11 8.64
C LEU A 51 4.86 25.93 8.19
N LYS A 52 4.17 24.85 8.57
CA LYS A 52 2.75 24.61 8.22
C LYS A 52 1.77 25.08 9.30
N GLN A 53 2.21 25.21 10.54
CA GLN A 53 1.30 25.37 11.67
C GLN A 53 0.90 26.83 11.88
N GLU A 54 -0.40 27.09 11.80
CA GLU A 54 -1.06 28.39 11.94
C GLU A 54 -0.86 29.00 13.34
N LYS A 55 -0.63 28.15 14.35
CA LYS A 55 -0.34 28.57 15.73
C LYS A 55 0.80 29.58 15.81
N TYR A 56 1.78 29.54 14.92
CA TYR A 56 2.89 30.50 14.99
C TYR A 56 2.46 31.94 14.66
N MET A 57 1.35 32.14 13.95
CA MET A 57 0.74 33.46 13.73
C MET A 57 -0.32 33.84 14.77
N GLY A 58 -0.52 33.00 15.80
CA GLY A 58 -1.50 33.23 16.88
C GLY A 58 -2.84 32.52 16.70
N ASP A 59 -3.06 31.81 15.58
CA ASP A 59 -4.34 31.17 15.27
C ASP A 59 -4.36 29.68 15.66
N ILE A 60 -5.51 29.19 16.13
CA ILE A 60 -5.69 27.77 16.48
C ILE A 60 -6.75 27.14 15.58
N ARG A 61 -6.39 26.05 14.91
CA ARG A 61 -7.35 25.13 14.30
C ARG A 61 -7.43 23.87 15.16
N TRP A 62 -8.58 23.68 15.81
CA TRP A 62 -8.86 22.51 16.64
C TRP A 62 -9.39 21.34 15.79
N GLN A 63 -9.25 20.11 16.30
CA GLN A 63 -9.83 18.91 15.70
C GLN A 63 -9.45 18.64 14.22
N LYS A 64 -8.17 18.84 13.88
CA LYS A 64 -7.60 18.46 12.56
C LYS A 64 -7.64 16.96 12.28
N THR A 65 -7.82 16.15 13.31
CA THR A 65 -7.91 14.69 13.27
C THR A 65 -8.99 14.23 14.25
N TYR A 66 -9.67 13.14 13.94
CA TYR A 66 -10.66 12.50 14.81
C TYR A 66 -10.35 11.01 14.98
N SER A 67 -10.85 10.40 16.05
CA SER A 67 -10.73 8.96 16.26
C SER A 67 -11.97 8.22 15.77
N ILE A 68 -11.75 7.14 15.01
CA ILE A 68 -12.81 6.27 14.49
C ILE A 68 -13.27 5.26 15.55
N PHE A 69 -12.34 4.86 16.42
CA PHE A 69 -12.54 3.76 17.36
C PHE A 69 -11.85 4.08 18.69
N MET A 70 -12.61 4.61 19.66
CA MET A 70 -12.21 4.84 21.07
C MET A 70 -10.76 5.31 21.32
N GLY A 71 -10.18 6.12 20.42
CA GLY A 71 -8.81 6.64 20.54
C GLY A 71 -7.69 5.83 19.87
N GLU A 72 -7.98 4.66 19.29
CA GLU A 72 -6.97 3.74 18.72
C GLU A 72 -6.63 4.05 17.26
N GLN A 73 -7.63 4.47 16.48
CA GLN A 73 -7.45 4.80 15.06
C GLN A 73 -7.76 6.26 14.79
N TRP A 74 -6.76 7.03 14.36
CA TRP A 74 -6.89 8.45 14.05
C TRP A 74 -6.89 8.70 12.55
N LYS A 75 -7.85 9.48 12.07
CA LYS A 75 -7.93 9.96 10.68
C LYS A 75 -7.85 11.48 10.62
N ILE A 76 -7.41 11.99 9.47
CA ILE A 76 -7.50 13.42 9.16
C ILE A 76 -8.98 13.77 9.01
N ASN A 77 -9.38 14.86 9.63
CA ASN A 77 -10.74 15.35 9.57
C ASN A 77 -10.95 16.15 8.26
N HIS A 78 -11.81 15.63 7.40
CA HIS A 78 -12.26 16.24 6.15
C HIS A 78 -13.71 16.77 6.23
N GLY A 79 -14.30 16.75 7.43
CA GLY A 79 -15.69 17.17 7.69
C GLY A 79 -16.50 16.13 8.46
N GLU A 80 -15.91 14.98 8.83
CA GLU A 80 -16.57 13.93 9.58
C GLU A 80 -16.81 14.29 11.05
N ALA A 81 -16.10 15.29 11.58
CA ALA A 81 -16.33 15.83 12.90
C ALA A 81 -16.18 17.35 12.91
N ASP A 82 -16.78 18.04 13.90
CA ASP A 82 -16.70 19.49 13.99
C ASP A 82 -15.25 19.99 14.10
N SER A 83 -14.93 21.05 13.37
CA SER A 83 -13.60 21.66 13.33
C SER A 83 -13.74 23.15 13.55
N PHE A 84 -13.03 23.68 14.54
CA PHE A 84 -13.14 25.08 14.96
C PHE A 84 -11.85 25.83 14.62
N TYR A 85 -11.99 27.01 14.04
CA TYR A 85 -10.90 27.94 13.78
C TYR A 85 -11.06 29.17 14.67
N ILE A 86 -10.03 29.45 15.47
CA ILE A 86 -10.01 30.58 16.40
C ILE A 86 -8.85 31.48 16.00
N GLU A 87 -9.16 32.70 15.60
CA GLU A 87 -8.17 33.73 15.31
C GLU A 87 -7.61 34.35 16.59
N ASN A 88 -6.31 34.67 16.57
CA ASN A 88 -5.64 35.39 17.66
C ASN A 88 -5.83 34.76 19.05
N ALA A 89 -5.86 33.43 19.11
CA ALA A 89 -6.04 32.68 20.35
C ALA A 89 -4.86 32.84 21.32
N HIS A 90 -3.67 33.17 20.83
CA HIS A 90 -2.50 33.45 21.67
C HIS A 90 -1.54 34.44 20.99
N PRO A 91 -0.57 35.03 21.73
CA PRO A 91 0.42 35.92 21.16
C PRO A 91 1.17 35.26 20.00
N ALA A 92 1.23 35.96 18.87
CA ALA A 92 1.87 35.49 17.66
C ALA A 92 3.40 35.50 17.81
N ILE A 93 4.07 34.48 17.28
CA ILE A 93 5.55 34.40 17.22
C ILE A 93 6.06 35.08 15.94
N ILE A 94 5.29 34.98 14.86
CA ILE A 94 5.51 35.62 13.57
C ILE A 94 4.25 36.38 13.17
N ASP A 95 4.41 37.44 12.39
CA ASP A 95 3.31 38.17 11.80
C ASP A 95 2.59 37.35 10.70
N ARG A 96 1.35 37.75 10.40
CA ARG A 96 0.51 37.07 9.40
C ARG A 96 1.17 37.13 8.00
N GLU A 97 1.80 38.25 7.65
CA GLU A 97 2.43 38.42 6.32
C GLU A 97 3.58 37.42 6.13
N THR A 98 4.49 37.31 7.11
CA THR A 98 5.57 36.31 7.14
C THR A 98 5.03 34.89 7.00
N PHE A 99 3.93 34.56 7.68
CA PHE A 99 3.32 33.23 7.58
C PHE A 99 2.78 32.94 6.17
N TYR A 100 2.01 33.88 5.60
CA TYR A 100 1.40 33.70 4.29
C TYR A 100 2.45 33.66 3.17
N LEU A 101 3.49 34.48 3.24
CA LEU A 101 4.63 34.41 2.32
C LEU A 101 5.30 33.03 2.36
N ALA A 102 5.52 32.49 3.56
CA ALA A 102 6.06 31.14 3.70
C ALA A 102 5.11 30.07 3.13
N GLN A 103 3.78 30.21 3.28
CA GLN A 103 2.82 29.30 2.64
C GLN A 103 2.89 29.37 1.12
N GLN A 104 2.94 30.58 0.55
CA GLN A 104 3.02 30.76 -0.89
C GLN A 104 4.27 30.07 -1.47
N ILE A 105 5.44 30.27 -0.87
CA ILE A 105 6.68 29.59 -1.31
C ILE A 105 6.53 28.06 -1.20
N ARG A 106 5.88 27.55 -0.15
CA ARG A 106 5.63 26.11 0.02
C ARG A 106 4.71 25.55 -1.04
N GLU A 107 3.66 26.28 -1.39
CA GLU A 107 2.69 25.90 -2.42
C GLU A 107 3.33 25.93 -3.80
N GLU A 108 4.06 26.99 -4.14
CA GLU A 108 4.83 27.07 -5.39
C GLU A 108 5.85 25.94 -5.52
N ALA A 109 6.55 25.61 -4.42
CA ALA A 109 7.47 24.48 -4.40
C ALA A 109 6.74 23.14 -4.55
N ALA A 110 5.53 23.01 -3.99
CA ALA A 110 4.71 21.82 -4.13
C ALA A 110 4.18 21.67 -5.56
N GLU A 111 3.70 22.75 -6.19
CA GLU A 111 3.26 22.76 -7.59
C GLU A 111 4.43 22.45 -8.54
N LYS A 112 5.61 23.00 -8.30
CA LYS A 112 6.84 22.65 -9.07
C LYS A 112 7.25 21.19 -8.86
N ALA A 113 6.95 20.61 -7.71
CA ALA A 113 7.24 19.22 -7.39
C ALA A 113 6.14 18.24 -7.83
N LYS A 114 4.95 18.73 -8.20
CA LYS A 114 3.94 17.87 -8.83
C LYS A 114 4.51 17.37 -10.16
N PRO A 115 4.33 16.07 -10.47
CA PRO A 115 4.71 15.56 -11.78
C PRO A 115 3.95 16.36 -12.85
N LYS A 116 4.70 17.06 -13.72
CA LYS A 116 4.13 17.72 -14.90
C LYS A 116 3.63 16.62 -15.84
N SER A 117 2.32 16.47 -15.93
CA SER A 117 1.58 15.44 -16.69
C SER A 117 1.95 13.98 -16.35
N GLU A 118 1.20 13.03 -16.90
CA GLU A 118 1.53 11.61 -16.95
C GLU A 118 2.93 11.41 -17.54
N THR A 119 3.95 11.63 -16.74
CA THR A 119 5.28 11.13 -17.04
C THR A 119 5.08 9.63 -17.08
N LYS A 120 5.06 9.03 -18.28
CA LYS A 120 5.06 7.58 -18.46
C LYS A 120 5.95 7.01 -17.38
N LYS A 121 5.36 6.30 -16.39
CA LYS A 121 6.14 5.72 -15.29
C LYS A 121 7.28 4.98 -15.97
N GLU A 122 8.50 5.44 -15.70
CA GLU A 122 9.66 4.89 -16.38
C GLU A 122 9.73 3.39 -16.02
N LEU A 123 10.15 2.56 -16.97
CA LEU A 123 10.23 1.10 -16.78
C LEU A 123 10.94 0.79 -15.45
N PHE A 124 10.34 -0.12 -14.66
CA PHE A 124 10.81 -0.55 -13.33
C PHE A 124 10.72 0.46 -12.17
N GLN A 125 10.23 1.69 -12.39
CA GLN A 125 10.13 2.69 -11.32
C GLN A 125 9.18 2.24 -10.21
N GLY A 126 9.69 2.15 -8.98
CA GLY A 126 8.94 1.69 -7.81
C GLY A 126 8.77 0.17 -7.70
N LYS A 127 9.20 -0.61 -8.70
CA LYS A 127 9.10 -2.08 -8.70
C LYS A 127 10.32 -2.77 -8.09
N ILE A 128 11.49 -2.13 -8.13
CA ILE A 128 12.73 -2.73 -7.62
C ILE A 128 12.92 -2.43 -6.13
N LYS A 129 13.06 -3.50 -5.34
CA LYS A 129 13.26 -3.48 -3.89
C LYS A 129 14.65 -4.01 -3.53
N CYS A 130 15.21 -3.41 -2.50
CA CYS A 130 16.48 -3.79 -1.91
C CYS A 130 16.26 -4.81 -0.78
N THR A 131 17.26 -5.64 -0.48
CA THR A 131 17.22 -6.54 0.69
C THR A 131 17.08 -5.79 2.02
N CYS A 132 17.40 -4.49 2.08
CA CYS A 132 17.11 -3.64 3.24
C CYS A 132 15.64 -3.20 3.39
N GLY A 133 14.74 -3.67 2.52
CA GLY A 133 13.31 -3.34 2.52
C GLY A 133 12.95 -2.02 1.83
N ARG A 134 13.93 -1.25 1.37
CA ARG A 134 13.70 0.04 0.68
C ARG A 134 13.73 -0.11 -0.82
N SER A 135 13.06 0.78 -1.54
CA SER A 135 13.06 0.76 -3.00
C SER A 135 14.36 1.32 -3.60
N TYR A 136 14.68 0.83 -4.79
CA TYR A 136 15.65 1.47 -5.67
C TYR A 136 14.99 2.62 -6.43
N TYR A 137 15.80 3.63 -6.76
CA TYR A 137 15.39 4.74 -7.61
C TYR A 137 16.45 5.01 -8.68
N ARG A 138 15.99 5.47 -9.84
CA ARG A 138 16.85 5.86 -10.96
C ARG A 138 17.45 7.24 -10.70
N VAL A 139 18.75 7.36 -10.91
CA VAL A 139 19.48 8.63 -10.92
C VAL A 139 19.86 8.93 -12.37
N LYS A 140 19.39 10.07 -12.88
CA LYS A 140 19.72 10.55 -14.22
C LYS A 140 21.13 11.14 -14.23
N ALA A 141 22.03 10.56 -15.00
CA ALA A 141 23.42 10.99 -15.13
C ALA A 141 23.91 10.80 -16.58
N LYS A 142 25.22 10.85 -16.84
CA LYS A 142 25.76 10.50 -18.18
C LYS A 142 25.39 9.06 -18.58
N THR A 143 25.30 8.18 -17.59
CA THR A 143 24.77 6.82 -17.71
C THR A 143 23.81 6.62 -16.55
N ASP A 144 22.56 6.30 -16.86
CA ASP A 144 21.52 6.18 -15.84
C ASP A 144 21.71 4.93 -15.01
N TYR A 145 21.78 5.11 -13.70
CA TYR A 145 22.00 4.04 -12.72
C TYR A 145 20.91 4.03 -11.67
N TRP A 146 20.80 2.90 -10.99
CA TRP A 146 19.82 2.65 -9.95
C TRP A 146 20.53 2.43 -8.62
N GLN A 147 20.08 3.15 -7.60
CA GLN A 147 20.61 2.97 -6.25
C GLN A 147 19.49 2.88 -5.21
N CYS A 148 19.77 2.17 -4.12
CA CYS A 148 18.85 2.08 -2.99
C CYS A 148 18.67 3.45 -2.33
N ILE A 149 17.43 3.85 -2.02
CA ILE A 149 17.13 5.09 -1.28
C ILE A 149 17.89 5.15 0.05
N GLY A 150 18.06 3.99 0.71
CA GLY A 150 18.78 3.90 1.97
C GLY A 150 20.27 4.20 1.88
N ARG A 151 20.85 4.36 0.70
CA ARG A 151 22.24 4.81 0.58
C ARG A 151 22.40 6.28 0.97
N CYS A 152 21.33 7.08 0.88
CA CYS A 152 21.32 8.49 1.30
C CYS A 152 21.07 8.69 2.80
N ASP A 153 20.95 7.62 3.58
CA ASP A 153 20.79 7.72 5.03
C ASP A 153 22.09 8.14 5.70
N LEU A 154 21.98 9.09 6.63
CA LEU A 154 23.10 9.59 7.42
C LEU A 154 23.55 8.64 8.53
N VAL A 155 22.65 7.77 9.01
CA VAL A 155 22.90 6.90 10.18
C VAL A 155 23.41 5.53 9.76
N ASN A 156 22.67 4.83 8.89
CA ASN A 156 23.01 3.48 8.41
C ASN A 156 22.84 3.40 6.89
N PRO A 157 23.84 3.87 6.11
CA PRO A 157 23.75 3.87 4.67
C PRO A 157 23.74 2.45 4.10
N CYS A 158 22.79 2.17 3.21
CA CYS A 158 22.72 0.91 2.49
C CYS A 158 23.94 0.77 1.54
N LYS A 159 24.67 -0.33 1.69
CA LYS A 159 25.87 -0.65 0.89
C LYS A 159 25.61 -1.56 -0.30
N ASN A 160 24.35 -1.83 -0.63
CA ASN A 160 24.00 -2.70 -1.75
C ASN A 160 24.50 -2.14 -3.09
N HIS A 161 24.59 -3.06 -4.05
CA HIS A 161 25.12 -2.84 -5.38
C HIS A 161 24.33 -1.77 -6.15
N ILE A 162 25.07 -0.95 -6.90
CA ILE A 162 24.52 -0.01 -7.89
C ILE A 162 24.64 -0.70 -9.23
N PHE A 163 23.54 -0.71 -9.98
CA PHE A 163 23.48 -1.28 -11.31
C PHE A 163 23.00 -0.22 -12.30
N TYR A 164 23.38 -0.38 -13.56
CA TYR A 164 23.00 0.50 -14.65
C TYR A 164 21.66 0.08 -15.24
N THR A 165 20.97 1.03 -15.87
CA THR A 165 19.65 0.78 -16.47
C THR A 165 19.70 -0.32 -17.54
N HIS A 166 20.76 -0.35 -18.35
CA HIS A 166 20.93 -1.36 -19.39
C HIS A 166 21.11 -2.78 -18.84
N GLU A 167 21.69 -2.96 -17.64
CA GLU A 167 21.87 -4.28 -17.01
C GLU A 167 20.53 -4.90 -16.60
N ILE A 168 19.60 -4.07 -16.12
CA ILE A 168 18.23 -4.53 -15.78
C ILE A 168 17.47 -4.88 -17.05
N GLU A 169 17.58 -4.04 -18.09
CA GLU A 169 16.89 -4.25 -19.35
C GLU A 169 17.38 -5.51 -20.06
N THR A 170 18.70 -5.78 -20.06
CA THR A 170 19.25 -7.01 -20.60
C THR A 170 18.81 -8.23 -19.78
N ALA A 171 18.88 -8.16 -18.45
CA ALA A 171 18.40 -9.24 -17.57
C ALA A 171 16.90 -9.53 -17.80
N TRP A 172 16.07 -8.50 -17.90
CA TRP A 172 14.64 -8.62 -18.18
C TRP A 172 14.36 -9.23 -19.56
N ASN A 173 15.10 -8.80 -20.58
CA ASN A 173 14.96 -9.35 -21.93
C ASN A 173 15.36 -10.83 -21.96
N ARG A 174 16.50 -11.21 -21.35
CA ARG A 174 16.91 -12.62 -21.23
C ARG A 174 15.83 -13.45 -20.53
N PHE A 175 15.32 -12.94 -19.42
CA PHE A 175 14.23 -13.58 -18.68
C PHE A 175 13.00 -13.80 -19.57
N CYS A 176 12.51 -12.75 -20.25
CA CYS A 176 11.35 -12.85 -21.13
C CYS A 176 11.57 -13.85 -22.27
N THR A 177 12.78 -13.90 -22.84
CA THR A 177 13.13 -14.88 -23.88
C THR A 177 13.09 -16.30 -23.34
N LYS A 178 13.72 -16.58 -22.19
CA LYS A 178 13.71 -17.91 -21.56
C LYS A 178 12.30 -18.34 -21.17
N LEU A 179 11.51 -17.43 -20.60
CA LEU A 179 10.14 -17.72 -20.20
C LEU A 179 9.29 -18.02 -21.43
N ARG A 180 9.48 -17.29 -22.54
CA ARG A 180 8.76 -17.55 -23.79
C ARG A 180 9.12 -18.90 -24.41
N THR A 181 10.39 -19.31 -24.37
CA THR A 181 10.81 -20.60 -24.94
C THR A 181 10.29 -21.80 -24.13
N HIS A 182 10.16 -21.65 -22.81
CA HIS A 182 9.71 -22.71 -21.91
C HIS A 182 8.31 -22.46 -21.34
N ALA A 183 7.52 -21.57 -21.95
CA ALA A 183 6.21 -21.18 -21.43
C ALA A 183 5.29 -22.40 -21.32
N ASP A 184 5.24 -23.22 -22.37
CA ASP A 184 4.38 -24.40 -22.42
C ASP A 184 4.82 -25.49 -21.43
N GLU A 185 6.13 -25.60 -21.17
CA GLU A 185 6.71 -26.61 -20.26
C GLU A 185 6.58 -26.21 -18.80
N ILE A 186 6.59 -24.91 -18.48
CA ILE A 186 6.58 -24.39 -17.10
C ILE A 186 5.18 -23.95 -16.70
N LEU A 187 4.53 -23.11 -17.50
CA LEU A 187 3.28 -22.46 -17.11
C LEU A 187 2.08 -23.39 -17.27
N THR A 188 2.03 -24.25 -18.30
CA THR A 188 0.92 -25.19 -18.49
C THR A 188 0.77 -26.18 -17.33
N PRO A 189 1.84 -26.87 -16.86
CA PRO A 189 1.70 -27.78 -15.73
C PRO A 189 1.35 -27.06 -14.43
N VAL A 190 1.88 -25.85 -14.22
CA VAL A 190 1.54 -25.02 -13.06
C VAL A 190 0.07 -24.62 -13.09
N LEU A 191 -0.47 -24.20 -14.24
CA LEU A 191 -1.89 -23.88 -14.41
C LEU A 191 -2.77 -25.08 -14.08
N ILE A 192 -2.49 -26.24 -14.68
CA ILE A 192 -3.23 -27.48 -14.42
C ILE A 192 -3.19 -27.83 -12.93
N GLN A 193 -2.00 -27.73 -12.30
CA GLN A 193 -1.86 -28.05 -10.88
C GLN A 193 -2.64 -27.08 -9.99
N LEU A 194 -2.64 -25.78 -10.29
CA LEU A 194 -3.41 -24.78 -9.56
C LEU A 194 -4.92 -25.03 -9.70
N GLU A 195 -5.41 -25.26 -10.92
CA GLU A 195 -6.82 -25.58 -11.18
C GLU A 195 -7.24 -26.87 -10.46
N MET A 196 -6.39 -27.90 -10.44
CA MET A 196 -6.65 -29.14 -9.71
C MET A 196 -6.72 -28.91 -8.19
N MET A 197 -5.80 -28.13 -7.64
CA MET A 197 -5.79 -27.80 -6.21
C MET A 197 -7.00 -26.97 -5.81
N GLU A 198 -7.36 -25.97 -6.61
CA GLU A 198 -8.52 -25.12 -6.38
C GLU A 198 -9.82 -25.95 -6.39
N ASN A 199 -10.00 -26.81 -7.40
CA ASN A 199 -11.16 -27.69 -7.48
C ASN A 199 -11.23 -28.70 -6.33
N ALA A 200 -10.09 -29.22 -5.86
CA ALA A 200 -10.04 -30.13 -4.72
C ALA A 200 -10.46 -29.44 -3.41
N VAL A 201 -9.99 -28.21 -3.18
CA VAL A 201 -10.35 -27.42 -1.98
C VAL A 201 -11.84 -27.07 -2.01
N LYS A 202 -12.33 -26.55 -3.14
CA LYS A 202 -13.77 -26.26 -3.32
C LYS A 202 -14.62 -27.50 -3.14
N GLY A 203 -14.21 -28.63 -3.74
CA GLY A 203 -14.92 -29.90 -3.63
C GLY A 203 -15.06 -30.36 -2.19
N ALA A 204 -13.97 -30.36 -1.41
CA ALA A 204 -14.02 -30.77 -0.01
C ALA A 204 -14.92 -29.87 0.86
N GLU A 205 -14.89 -28.56 0.63
CA GLU A 205 -15.74 -27.61 1.37
C GLU A 205 -17.22 -27.72 0.96
N ILE A 206 -17.49 -27.91 -0.33
CA ILE A 206 -18.84 -28.16 -0.85
C ILE A 206 -19.40 -29.48 -0.29
N ASP A 207 -18.61 -30.56 -0.26
CA ASP A 207 -19.03 -31.86 0.27
C ASP A 207 -19.41 -31.77 1.76
N ASN A 208 -18.66 -31.00 2.54
CA ASN A 208 -18.97 -30.74 3.96
C ASN A 208 -20.29 -29.96 4.11
N LEU A 209 -20.49 -28.89 3.33
CA LEU A 209 -21.73 -28.11 3.36
C LEU A 209 -22.95 -28.93 2.87
N GLN A 210 -22.76 -29.79 1.86
CA GLN A 210 -23.79 -30.71 1.40
C GLN A 210 -24.17 -31.71 2.49
N SER A 211 -23.20 -32.22 3.25
CA SER A 211 -23.47 -33.11 4.39
C SER A 211 -24.32 -32.41 5.47
N GLN A 212 -24.03 -31.13 5.77
CA GLN A 212 -24.85 -30.33 6.69
C GLN A 212 -26.27 -30.10 6.15
N ALA A 213 -26.40 -29.82 4.85
CA ALA A 213 -27.71 -29.66 4.22
C ALA A 213 -28.54 -30.96 4.30
N ASP A 214 -27.90 -32.12 4.15
CA ASP A 214 -28.56 -33.42 4.28
C ASP A 214 -29.01 -33.71 5.71
N GLU A 215 -28.24 -33.33 6.73
CA GLU A 215 -28.68 -33.39 8.13
C GLU A 215 -29.92 -32.53 8.39
N ILE A 216 -29.95 -31.30 7.86
CA ILE A 216 -31.11 -30.39 8.00
C ILE A 216 -32.33 -30.99 7.30
N ARG A 217 -32.16 -31.55 6.09
CA ARG A 217 -33.23 -32.26 5.37
C ARG A 217 -33.78 -33.45 6.16
N GLN A 218 -32.91 -34.21 6.82
CA GLN A 218 -33.32 -35.32 7.69
C GLN A 218 -34.11 -34.82 8.90
N ARG A 219 -33.67 -33.75 9.57
CA ARG A 219 -34.42 -33.12 10.68
C ARG A 219 -35.80 -32.65 10.21
N ARG A 220 -35.89 -32.02 9.03
CA ARG A 220 -37.16 -31.59 8.43
C ARG A 220 -38.08 -32.78 8.15
N TYR A 221 -37.55 -33.87 7.59
CA TYR A 221 -38.33 -35.09 7.37
C TYR A 221 -38.89 -35.67 8.68
N MET A 222 -38.06 -35.74 9.73
CA MET A 222 -38.50 -36.23 11.05
C MET A 222 -39.57 -35.32 11.67
N LEU A 223 -39.44 -34.00 11.54
CA LEU A 223 -40.43 -33.03 11.99
C LEU A 223 -41.78 -33.23 11.28
N CYS A 224 -41.78 -33.41 9.95
CA CYS A 224 -42.98 -33.70 9.18
C CYS A 224 -43.67 -35.00 9.63
N LYS A 225 -42.87 -36.04 9.93
CA LYS A 225 -43.38 -37.32 10.42
C LYS A 225 -44.06 -37.18 11.78
N LEU A 226 -43.42 -36.48 12.73
CA LEU A 226 -43.98 -36.25 14.08
C LEU A 226 -45.25 -35.39 14.04
N CYS A 227 -45.36 -34.46 13.10
CA CYS A 227 -46.58 -33.69 12.88
C CYS A 227 -47.72 -34.57 12.32
N ALA A 228 -47.42 -35.47 11.38
CA ALA A 228 -48.41 -36.40 10.83
C ALA A 228 -48.98 -37.37 11.89
N GLU A 229 -48.18 -37.71 12.91
CA GLU A 229 -48.58 -38.51 14.06
C GLU A 229 -49.31 -37.70 15.16
N ASN A 230 -49.60 -36.40 14.94
CA ASN A 230 -50.22 -35.47 15.89
C ASN A 230 -49.44 -35.27 17.21
N CYS A 231 -48.13 -35.50 17.22
CA CYS A 231 -47.31 -35.35 18.42
C CYS A 231 -46.89 -33.90 18.71
N ILE A 232 -47.10 -32.98 17.76
CA ILE A 232 -46.64 -31.59 17.83
C ILE A 232 -47.78 -30.65 17.43
N ASP A 233 -47.90 -29.52 18.11
CA ASP A 233 -48.84 -28.46 17.76
C ASP A 233 -48.46 -27.81 16.42
N ARG A 234 -49.47 -27.52 15.60
CA ARG A 234 -49.30 -26.96 14.25
C ARG A 234 -48.55 -25.64 14.26
N GLU A 235 -48.75 -24.81 15.28
CA GLU A 235 -48.06 -23.52 15.40
C GLU A 235 -46.55 -23.70 15.67
N LYS A 236 -46.18 -24.67 16.52
CA LYS A 236 -44.76 -25.01 16.79
C LYS A 236 -44.08 -25.67 15.59
N PHE A 237 -44.83 -26.49 14.83
CA PHE A 237 -44.35 -27.07 13.59
C PHE A 237 -43.99 -26.00 12.56
N LEU A 238 -44.87 -25.02 12.34
CA LEU A 238 -44.64 -23.94 11.37
C LEU A 238 -43.39 -23.11 11.71
N ILE A 239 -43.18 -22.81 13.00
CA ILE A 239 -41.99 -22.10 13.45
C ILE A 239 -40.72 -22.93 13.15
N ALA A 240 -40.68 -24.20 13.57
CA ALA A 240 -39.52 -25.06 13.36
C ALA A 240 -39.25 -25.35 11.87
N GLU A 241 -40.29 -25.46 11.04
CA GLU A 241 -40.16 -25.59 9.58
C GLU A 241 -39.54 -24.33 8.98
N SER A 242 -39.98 -23.14 9.39
CA SER A 242 -39.41 -21.87 8.92
C SER A 242 -37.95 -21.68 9.35
N GLU A 243 -37.57 -22.14 10.55
CA GLU A 243 -36.20 -22.11 11.04
C GLU A 243 -35.30 -23.05 10.23
N LEU A 244 -35.73 -24.29 10.01
CA LEU A 244 -34.98 -25.26 9.20
C LEU A 244 -34.85 -24.83 7.72
N ASP A 245 -35.89 -24.20 7.16
CA ASP A 245 -35.83 -23.63 5.81
C ASP A 245 -34.88 -22.43 5.74
N ALA A 246 -34.83 -21.59 6.77
CA ALA A 246 -33.87 -20.49 6.85
C ALA A 246 -32.42 -21.01 6.96
N GLU A 247 -32.18 -22.04 7.77
CA GLU A 247 -30.88 -22.72 7.86
C GLU A 247 -30.48 -23.36 6.52
N LEU A 248 -31.40 -24.05 5.86
CA LEU A 248 -31.15 -24.69 4.57
C LEU A 248 -30.81 -23.64 3.49
N ASN A 249 -31.54 -22.52 3.46
CA ASN A 249 -31.24 -21.40 2.57
C ASN A 249 -29.89 -20.76 2.90
N ALA A 250 -29.49 -20.66 4.17
CA ALA A 250 -28.19 -20.13 4.54
C ALA A 250 -27.05 -21.01 4.03
N VAL A 251 -27.17 -22.33 4.17
CA VAL A 251 -26.18 -23.31 3.69
C VAL A 251 -26.11 -23.32 2.16
N THR A 252 -27.23 -23.28 1.44
CA THR A 252 -27.21 -23.20 -0.03
C THR A 252 -26.54 -21.92 -0.52
N THR A 253 -26.79 -20.78 0.14
CA THR A 253 -26.13 -19.52 -0.18
C THR A 253 -24.61 -19.60 0.07
N GLN A 254 -24.17 -20.35 1.08
CA GLN A 254 -22.74 -20.59 1.32
C GLN A 254 -22.11 -21.45 0.23
N ILE A 255 -22.78 -22.51 -0.23
CA ILE A 255 -22.33 -23.34 -1.34
C ILE A 255 -22.16 -22.51 -2.61
N GLU A 256 -23.15 -21.66 -2.94
CA GLU A 256 -23.06 -20.75 -4.09
C GLU A 256 -21.87 -19.79 -3.98
N LYS A 257 -21.62 -19.25 -2.79
CA LYS A 257 -20.47 -18.38 -2.52
C LYS A 257 -19.15 -19.10 -2.74
N VAL A 258 -18.97 -20.29 -2.17
CA VAL A 258 -17.74 -21.09 -2.33
C VAL A 258 -17.52 -21.50 -3.79
N SER A 259 -18.58 -21.88 -4.49
CA SER A 259 -18.51 -22.20 -5.93
C SER A 259 -18.13 -20.98 -6.77
N SER A 260 -18.57 -19.78 -6.38
CA SER A 260 -18.26 -18.54 -7.10
C SER A 260 -16.92 -17.91 -6.74
N PHE A 261 -16.33 -18.30 -5.59
CA PHE A 261 -15.03 -17.81 -5.16
C PHE A 261 -13.96 -18.42 -6.05
N ALA A 262 -13.41 -17.64 -6.98
CA ALA A 262 -12.23 -18.04 -7.75
C ALA A 262 -10.98 -17.59 -7.00
N ASP A 263 -9.98 -18.46 -6.90
CA ASP A 263 -8.65 -17.99 -6.53
C ASP A 263 -8.04 -17.27 -7.74
N ASP A 264 -7.78 -15.98 -7.59
CA ASP A 264 -7.21 -15.14 -8.66
C ASP A 264 -5.83 -15.63 -9.12
N THR A 265 -5.18 -16.54 -8.38
CA THR A 265 -3.84 -17.05 -8.71
C THR A 265 -3.78 -17.74 -10.08
N ALA A 266 -4.74 -18.62 -10.39
CA ALA A 266 -4.77 -19.32 -11.67
C ALA A 266 -5.01 -18.34 -12.83
N GLU A 267 -5.94 -17.39 -12.66
CA GLU A 267 -6.23 -16.34 -13.64
C GLU A 267 -5.02 -15.41 -13.86
N GLN A 268 -4.28 -15.08 -12.80
CA GLN A 268 -3.05 -14.31 -12.89
C GLN A 268 -1.96 -15.06 -13.67
N VAL A 269 -1.76 -16.35 -13.41
CA VAL A 269 -0.79 -17.17 -14.16
C VAL A 269 -1.21 -17.31 -15.63
N GLU A 270 -2.50 -17.46 -15.91
CA GLU A 270 -3.02 -17.53 -17.28
C GLU A 270 -2.79 -16.19 -18.02
N THR A 271 -2.95 -15.08 -17.30
CA THR A 271 -2.62 -13.73 -17.79
C THR A 271 -1.13 -13.63 -18.14
N VAL A 272 -0.24 -14.18 -17.29
CA VAL A 272 1.20 -14.24 -17.59
C VAL A 272 1.45 -15.03 -18.87
N TYR A 273 0.85 -16.22 -19.01
CA TYR A 273 1.00 -17.08 -20.18
C TYR A 273 0.57 -16.36 -21.47
N LYS A 274 -0.64 -15.78 -21.50
CA LYS A 274 -1.16 -15.02 -22.64
C LYS A 274 -0.29 -13.81 -22.98
N ALA A 275 0.18 -13.08 -21.97
CA ALA A 275 0.99 -11.88 -22.18
C ALA A 275 2.37 -12.21 -22.76
N VAL A 276 3.07 -13.21 -22.20
CA VAL A 276 4.42 -13.61 -22.63
C VAL A 276 4.43 -14.06 -24.09
N SER A 277 3.39 -14.73 -24.55
CA SER A 277 3.25 -15.24 -25.92
C SER A 277 2.97 -14.15 -26.96
N THR A 278 2.34 -13.03 -26.56
CA THR A 278 1.83 -12.03 -27.50
C THR A 278 2.56 -10.69 -27.48
N MET A 279 3.20 -10.32 -26.36
CA MET A 279 3.67 -8.94 -26.15
C MET A 279 5.21 -8.80 -26.11
N PRO A 280 5.74 -7.63 -26.47
CA PRO A 280 7.17 -7.35 -26.31
C PRO A 280 7.54 -7.14 -24.83
N PRO A 281 8.81 -7.41 -24.44
CA PRO A 281 9.29 -7.31 -23.06
C PRO A 281 8.98 -5.99 -22.35
N GLU A 282 9.03 -4.86 -23.06
CA GLU A 282 8.75 -3.53 -22.51
C GLU A 282 7.32 -3.41 -21.94
N ARG A 283 6.34 -4.06 -22.57
CA ARG A 283 4.94 -4.04 -22.09
C ARG A 283 4.73 -5.03 -20.96
N LEU A 284 5.46 -6.14 -20.97
CA LEU A 284 5.39 -7.16 -19.92
C LEU A 284 5.73 -6.59 -18.54
N VAL A 285 6.68 -5.66 -18.44
CA VAL A 285 7.06 -5.05 -17.15
C VAL A 285 5.86 -4.49 -16.40
N ASN A 286 4.92 -3.84 -17.08
CA ASN A 286 3.79 -3.22 -16.40
C ASN A 286 2.63 -4.20 -16.16
N MET A 287 2.57 -5.29 -16.92
CA MET A 287 1.48 -6.26 -16.86
C MET A 287 1.76 -7.44 -15.94
N ILE A 288 2.96 -8.03 -16.01
CA ILE A 288 3.26 -9.30 -15.33
C ILE A 288 4.19 -9.14 -14.13
N LEU A 289 5.05 -8.12 -14.09
CA LEU A 289 5.99 -7.93 -12.98
C LEU A 289 5.28 -7.27 -11.80
N ASP A 290 5.19 -7.94 -10.66
CA ASP A 290 4.75 -7.35 -9.41
C ASP A 290 5.88 -6.49 -8.82
N HIS A 291 6.99 -7.13 -8.47
CA HIS A 291 8.19 -6.46 -7.98
C HIS A 291 9.46 -7.25 -8.33
N ALA A 292 10.63 -6.61 -8.19
CA ALA A 292 11.92 -7.26 -8.32
C ALA A 292 12.74 -7.05 -7.06
N THR A 293 13.51 -8.04 -6.62
CA THR A 293 14.46 -7.89 -5.52
C THR A 293 15.88 -8.00 -6.04
N VAL A 294 16.79 -7.16 -5.51
CA VAL A 294 18.20 -7.20 -5.88
C VAL A 294 19.05 -7.62 -4.69
N ASP A 295 19.84 -8.67 -4.88
CA ASP A 295 20.81 -9.20 -3.94
C ASP A 295 22.19 -9.35 -4.59
N GLY A 296 23.08 -8.40 -4.27
CA GLY A 296 24.39 -8.29 -4.92
C GLY A 296 24.27 -8.04 -6.42
N LYS A 297 24.78 -8.97 -7.23
CA LYS A 297 24.69 -8.96 -8.70
C LYS A 297 23.50 -9.75 -9.26
N ASN A 298 22.62 -10.27 -8.41
CA ASN A 298 21.46 -11.03 -8.86
C ASN A 298 20.19 -10.20 -8.70
N ILE A 299 19.30 -10.32 -9.67
CA ILE A 299 17.96 -9.79 -9.64
C ILE A 299 16.95 -10.94 -9.68
N THR A 300 15.99 -10.92 -8.77
CA THR A 300 14.87 -11.87 -8.77
C THR A 300 13.62 -11.11 -9.18
N PHE A 301 13.00 -11.52 -10.28
CA PHE A 301 11.72 -10.98 -10.75
C PHE A 301 10.58 -11.78 -10.15
N TYR A 302 9.65 -11.12 -9.47
CA TYR A 302 8.42 -11.69 -8.95
C TYR A 302 7.28 -11.27 -9.86
N LEU A 303 6.61 -12.24 -10.45
CA LEU A 303 5.45 -12.04 -11.29
C LEU A 303 4.16 -12.09 -10.46
N ILE A 304 3.08 -11.60 -11.07
CA ILE A 304 1.72 -11.93 -10.63
C ILE A 304 1.52 -13.45 -10.61
N GLY A 305 0.66 -13.96 -9.73
CA GLY A 305 0.49 -15.41 -9.51
C GLY A 305 1.62 -16.06 -8.69
N GLY A 306 2.51 -15.27 -8.09
CA GLY A 306 3.51 -15.78 -7.13
C GLY A 306 4.74 -16.45 -7.75
N LEU A 307 4.87 -16.46 -9.07
CA LEU A 307 6.04 -17.00 -9.78
C LEU A 307 7.24 -16.08 -9.58
N TYR A 308 8.44 -16.66 -9.40
CA TYR A 308 9.66 -15.88 -9.29
C TYR A 308 10.83 -16.52 -10.04
N PHE A 309 11.65 -15.68 -10.66
CA PHE A 309 12.79 -16.12 -11.46
C PHE A 309 14.01 -15.27 -11.17
N ARG A 310 15.18 -15.92 -11.09
CA ARG A 310 16.44 -15.27 -10.76
C ARG A 310 17.31 -15.13 -12.00
N GLU A 311 17.86 -13.94 -12.20
CA GLU A 311 18.78 -13.58 -13.27
C GLU A 311 20.01 -12.85 -12.71
N GLU A 312 21.12 -12.88 -13.44
CA GLU A 312 22.34 -12.12 -13.14
C GLU A 312 22.31 -10.76 -13.88
N LEU A 313 22.65 -9.67 -13.18
CA LEU A 313 22.77 -8.31 -13.71
C LEU A 313 24.10 -8.12 -14.45
#